data_AF-A0AAT9RVT1-F1
#
_entry.id   AF-A0AAT9RVT1-F1
#
_cell.length_a   1.000
_cell.length_b   1.000
_cell.length_c   1.000
_cell.angle_alpha   90.00
_cell.angle_beta   90.00
_cell.angle_gamma   90.00
#
_symmetry.space_group_name_H-M   'P 1'
#
loop_
_entity.id
_entity.type
_entity.pdbx_description
1 polymer ?
#
loop_
_entity_poly.entity_id
_entity_poly.type
_entity_poly.pdbx_seq_one_letter_code
_entity_poly.pdbx_strand_id
1 'polypeptide(L)'
;MRSLITAVREQDEAARFLTWPGDFDLDRGDHGEEVHLTSGATLEGFAGDGAGGTFFFCGEGGEGGEGGEERPVLYADSEGGYYVLLSTAENEPYDPLIES
;
A
#
# COMPACT_ATOMS: atom_id res chain seq x y z
N MET A 1 2.33 4.31 19.20
CA MET A 1 3.09 5.08 18.19
C MET A 1 2.07 5.57 17.16
N ARG A 2 2.21 6.77 16.59
CA ARG A 2 1.24 7.26 15.60
C ARG A 2 1.60 6.71 14.22
N SER A 3 0.61 6.21 13.47
CA SER A 3 0.81 5.78 12.07
C SER A 3 1.20 6.97 11.18
N LEU A 4 2.08 6.74 10.21
CA LEU A 4 2.54 7.76 9.25
C LEU A 4 1.38 8.24 8.35
N ILE A 5 0.60 7.33 7.78
CA ILE A 5 -0.59 7.60 6.99
C ILE A 5 -1.59 8.42 7.80
N THR A 6 -1.81 8.08 9.06
CA THR A 6 -2.66 8.88 9.95
C THR A 6 -2.11 10.29 10.11
N ALA A 7 -0.79 10.44 10.27
CA ALA A 7 -0.15 11.75 10.38
C ALA A 7 -0.23 12.58 9.08
N VAL A 8 -0.20 11.91 7.92
CA VAL A 8 -0.36 12.54 6.59
C VAL A 8 -1.81 12.97 6.38
N ARG A 9 -2.80 12.12 6.71
CA ARG A 9 -4.23 12.45 6.57
C ARG A 9 -4.65 13.69 7.37
N GLU A 10 -3.97 13.97 8.48
CA GLU A 10 -4.24 15.16 9.29
C GLU A 10 -3.48 16.42 8.83
N GLN A 11 -2.62 16.31 7.83
CA GLN A 11 -1.81 17.42 7.31
C GLN A 11 -2.09 17.61 5.81
N ASP A 12 -3.06 18.48 5.50
CA ASP A 12 -3.52 18.76 4.13
C ASP A 12 -2.37 19.09 3.16
N GLU A 13 -1.37 19.84 3.62
CA GLU A 13 -0.20 20.19 2.80
C GLU A 13 0.63 18.96 2.45
N ALA A 14 0.87 18.06 3.41
CA ALA A 14 1.61 16.82 3.18
C ALA A 14 0.84 15.89 2.24
N ALA A 15 -0.47 15.72 2.45
CA ALA A 15 -1.32 14.95 1.56
C ALA A 15 -1.27 15.50 0.12
N ARG A 16 -1.40 16.83 -0.04
CA ARG A 16 -1.33 17.47 -1.36
C ARG A 16 0.02 17.26 -2.06
N PHE A 17 1.13 17.35 -1.33
CA PHE A 17 2.46 17.12 -1.91
C PHE A 17 2.68 15.66 -2.33
N LEU A 18 2.10 14.71 -1.58
CA LEU A 18 2.12 13.30 -1.95
C LEU A 18 1.24 13.02 -3.16
N THR A 19 0.06 13.64 -3.27
CA THR A 19 -0.77 13.55 -4.49
C THR A 19 -0.04 14.11 -5.70
N TRP A 20 0.57 15.30 -5.56
CA TRP A 20 1.37 15.91 -6.61
C TRP A 20 2.53 16.69 -6.01
N PRO A 21 3.79 16.38 -6.37
CA PRO A 21 4.22 15.56 -7.52
C PRO A 21 4.39 14.06 -7.24
N GLY A 22 4.05 13.58 -6.04
CA GLY A 22 4.38 12.21 -5.60
C GLY A 22 3.54 11.08 -6.22
N ASP A 23 2.44 11.39 -6.90
CA ASP A 23 1.50 10.43 -7.49
C ASP A 23 0.94 9.41 -6.48
N PHE A 24 0.74 9.86 -5.25
CA PHE A 24 0.23 9.06 -4.14
C PHE A 24 -0.95 9.77 -3.47
N ASP A 25 -2.15 9.28 -3.76
CA ASP A 25 -3.42 9.88 -3.34
C ASP A 25 -4.13 8.97 -2.34
N LEU A 26 -4.23 9.42 -1.10
CA LEU A 26 -4.89 8.72 0.01
C LEU A 26 -6.42 8.67 -0.11
N ASP A 27 -7.01 9.42 -1.04
CA ASP A 27 -8.44 9.42 -1.32
C ASP A 27 -8.81 8.50 -2.51
N ARG A 28 -7.81 7.89 -3.17
CA ARG A 28 -7.96 6.93 -4.27
C ARG A 28 -7.71 5.48 -3.85
N GLY A 29 -8.22 5.08 -2.69
CA GLY A 29 -8.06 3.71 -2.18
C GLY A 29 -9.00 2.67 -2.83
N ASP A 30 -10.03 3.09 -3.55
CA ASP A 30 -10.97 2.19 -4.22
C ASP A 30 -10.41 1.77 -5.58
N HIS A 31 -10.09 0.48 -5.71
CA HIS A 31 -9.58 -0.10 -6.95
C HIS A 31 -10.68 -0.30 -8.02
N GLY A 32 -11.96 -0.30 -7.63
CA GLY A 32 -13.10 -0.47 -8.54
C GLY A 32 -13.35 -1.92 -9.02
N GLU A 33 -12.41 -2.83 -8.86
CA GLU A 33 -12.54 -4.26 -9.16
C GLU A 33 -12.10 -5.13 -7.97
N GLU A 34 -12.69 -6.31 -7.81
CA GLU A 34 -12.27 -7.26 -6.77
C GLU A 34 -10.92 -7.89 -7.13
N VAL A 35 -9.92 -7.67 -6.27
CA VAL A 35 -8.58 -8.25 -6.39
C VAL A 35 -8.36 -9.25 -5.27
N HIS A 36 -7.83 -10.42 -5.60
CA HIS A 36 -7.54 -11.46 -4.63
C HIS A 36 -6.11 -11.97 -4.79
N LEU A 37 -5.41 -12.15 -3.67
CA LEU A 37 -4.17 -12.91 -3.65
C LEU A 37 -4.47 -14.39 -3.88
N THR A 38 -3.56 -15.09 -4.55
CA THR A 38 -3.64 -16.56 -4.71
C THR A 38 -3.70 -17.30 -3.36
N SER A 39 -3.12 -16.70 -2.31
CA SER A 39 -3.21 -17.21 -0.93
C SER A 39 -4.60 -17.07 -0.31
N GLY A 40 -5.49 -16.29 -0.92
CA GLY A 40 -6.79 -15.92 -0.36
C GLY A 40 -6.72 -14.84 0.73
N ALA A 41 -5.53 -14.32 1.04
CA ALA A 41 -5.39 -13.23 1.99
C ALA A 41 -6.08 -11.96 1.48
N THR A 42 -6.70 -11.22 2.40
CA THR A 42 -7.46 -10.01 2.09
C THR A 42 -6.56 -8.88 1.60
N LEU A 43 -7.09 -8.07 0.68
CA LEU A 43 -6.47 -6.83 0.22
C LEU A 43 -7.35 -5.65 0.61
N GLU A 44 -6.76 -4.65 1.25
CA GLU A 44 -7.44 -3.42 1.66
C GLU A 44 -6.77 -2.22 0.99
N GLY A 45 -7.44 -1.66 -0.02
CA GLY A 45 -6.94 -0.49 -0.73
C GLY A 45 -6.96 0.76 0.15
N PHE A 46 -5.84 1.49 0.21
CA PHE A 46 -5.71 2.66 1.09
C PHE A 46 -5.16 3.91 0.40
N ALA A 47 -4.62 3.76 -0.81
CA ALA A 47 -4.16 4.86 -1.66
C ALA A 47 -4.16 4.42 -3.13
N GLY A 48 -4.03 5.38 -4.05
CA GLY A 48 -3.87 5.12 -5.48
C GLY A 48 -3.04 6.19 -6.16
N ASP A 49 -2.78 5.99 -7.44
CA ASP A 49 -2.02 6.93 -8.27
C ASP A 49 -2.88 7.56 -9.40
N GLY A 50 -2.29 8.48 -10.14
CA GLY A 50 -2.90 9.17 -11.27
C GLY A 50 -3.03 8.32 -12.54
N ALA A 51 -2.27 7.22 -12.65
CA ALA A 51 -2.32 6.25 -13.75
C ALA A 51 -3.36 5.14 -13.53
N GLY A 52 -3.97 5.08 -12.34
CA GLY A 52 -5.01 4.12 -11.97
C GLY A 52 -4.50 2.90 -11.19
N GLY A 53 -3.25 2.94 -10.70
CA GLY A 53 -2.75 1.94 -9.76
C GLY A 53 -3.29 2.14 -8.34
N THR A 54 -3.19 1.09 -7.52
CA THR A 54 -3.71 1.07 -6.15
C THR A 54 -2.72 0.40 -5.20
N PHE A 55 -2.61 0.97 -3.99
CA PHE A 55 -1.84 0.46 -2.88
C PHE A 55 -2.76 -0.25 -1.89
N PHE A 56 -2.41 -1.49 -1.55
CA PHE A 56 -3.18 -2.36 -0.68
C PHE A 56 -2.36 -2.76 0.53
N PHE A 57 -3.01 -2.85 1.69
CA PHE A 57 -2.51 -3.66 2.79
C PHE A 57 -2.88 -5.13 2.58
N CYS A 58 -1.90 -6.01 2.75
CA CYS A 58 -2.07 -7.46 2.60
C CYS A 58 -2.35 -8.14 3.94
N GLY A 59 -3.38 -8.97 3.98
CA GLY A 59 -3.77 -9.76 5.16
C GLY A 59 -4.71 -9.03 6.11
N GLU A 60 -5.12 -9.74 7.15
CA GLU A 60 -6.03 -9.21 8.17
C GLU A 60 -5.31 -8.19 9.05
N GLY A 61 -5.94 -7.03 9.29
CA GLY A 61 -5.49 -6.12 10.34
C GLY A 61 -5.69 -6.77 11.71
N GLY A 62 -4.75 -6.58 12.64
CA GLY A 62 -4.89 -7.10 14.01
C GLY A 62 -6.20 -6.68 14.69
N GLU A 63 -6.59 -7.37 15.77
CA GLU A 63 -7.82 -7.08 16.52
C GLU A 63 -7.94 -5.58 16.85
N GLY A 64 -9.05 -4.96 16.44
CA GLY A 64 -9.27 -3.51 16.56
C GLY A 64 -8.94 -2.70 15.29
N GLY A 65 -8.48 -3.34 14.21
CA GLY A 65 -8.10 -2.65 12.96
C GLY A 65 -6.71 -2.00 13.01
N GLU A 66 -5.93 -2.28 14.06
CA GLU A 66 -4.64 -1.61 14.32
C GLU A 66 -3.48 -2.15 13.47
N GLY A 67 -3.69 -3.22 12.69
CA GLY A 67 -2.64 -3.80 11.83
C GLY A 67 -2.35 -3.05 10.54
N GLY A 68 -2.78 -1.80 10.37
CA GLY A 68 -2.64 -1.02 9.13
C GLY A 68 -1.23 -1.07 8.54
N GLU A 69 -0.30 -0.30 9.10
CA GLU A 69 1.04 -0.07 8.54
C GLU A 69 2.06 -1.17 8.84
N GLU A 70 1.73 -2.10 9.74
CA GLU A 70 2.58 -3.25 10.04
C GLU A 70 2.37 -4.38 9.01
N ARG A 71 1.30 -4.30 8.21
CA ARG A 71 1.04 -5.23 7.11
C ARG A 71 1.94 -4.95 5.91
N PRO A 72 2.34 -5.99 5.15
CA PRO A 72 2.96 -5.80 3.86
C PRO A 72 2.08 -4.96 2.94
N VAL A 73 2.70 -4.14 2.10
CA VAL A 73 1.99 -3.33 1.10
C VAL A 73 2.18 -3.97 -0.27
N LEU A 74 1.09 -4.09 -1.02
CA LEU A 74 1.10 -4.44 -2.44
C LEU A 74 0.74 -3.20 -3.24
N TYR A 75 1.48 -2.92 -4.30
CA TYR A 75 1.04 -2.01 -5.35
C TYR A 75 0.62 -2.83 -6.57
N ALA A 76 -0.55 -2.54 -7.13
CA ALA A 76 -1.00 -3.11 -8.40
C ALA A 76 -1.28 -1.97 -9.39
N ASP A 77 -0.77 -2.11 -10.61
CA ASP A 77 -1.05 -1.18 -11.70
C ASP A 77 -2.35 -1.56 -12.43
N SER A 78 -2.82 -0.67 -13.32
CA SER A 78 -4.02 -0.87 -14.11
C SER A 78 -3.85 -1.86 -15.28
N GLU A 79 -2.63 -2.30 -15.57
CA GLU A 79 -2.33 -3.30 -16.62
C GLU A 79 -2.28 -4.74 -16.06
N GLY A 80 -2.49 -4.91 -14.74
CA GLY A 80 -2.45 -6.19 -14.04
C GLY A 80 -1.05 -6.59 -13.55
N GLY A 81 -0.07 -5.68 -13.62
CA GLY A 81 1.21 -5.81 -12.96
C GLY A 81 1.11 -5.55 -11.46
N TYR A 82 1.99 -6.16 -10.68
CA TYR A 82 2.01 -5.98 -9.24
C TYR A 82 3.43 -6.03 -8.66
N TYR A 83 3.64 -5.26 -7.60
CA TYR A 83 4.90 -5.11 -6.89
C TYR A 83 4.65 -5.18 -5.38
N VAL A 84 5.43 -6.00 -4.69
CA VAL A 84 5.37 -6.06 -3.22
C VAL A 84 6.32 -4.99 -2.66
N LEU A 85 5.76 -4.07 -1.89
CA LEU A 85 6.49 -3.05 -1.16
C LEU A 85 6.72 -3.55 0.27
N LEU A 86 7.94 -3.99 0.53
CA LEU A 86 8.36 -4.41 1.86
C LEU A 86 9.07 -3.24 2.55
N SER A 87 8.58 -2.88 3.73
CA SER A 87 9.34 -2.07 4.69
C SER A 87 10.20 -3.04 5.50
N THR A 88 11.51 -3.11 5.22
CA THR A 88 12.44 -3.77 6.13
C THR A 88 12.87 -2.74 7.17
N ALA A 89 12.54 -2.96 8.44
CA ALA A 89 13.08 -2.16 9.54
C ALA A 89 14.62 -2.28 9.66
N GLU A 90 15.18 -3.29 9.00
CA GLU A 90 16.60 -3.60 8.98
C GLU A 90 17.15 -3.24 7.58
N ASN A 91 18.25 -2.49 7.57
CA ASN A 91 19.01 -2.07 6.39
C ASN A 91 19.80 -3.25 5.78
N GLU A 92 19.16 -4.39 5.60
CA GLU A 92 19.70 -5.59 4.94
C GLU A 92 19.16 -5.62 3.50
N PRO A 93 20.01 -5.75 2.47
CA PRO A 93 19.56 -5.82 1.09
C PRO A 93 18.68 -7.05 0.88
N TYR A 94 17.49 -6.83 0.33
CA TYR A 94 16.62 -7.90 -0.17
C TYR A 94 17.38 -8.73 -1.22
N ASP A 95 17.56 -10.04 -0.96
CA ASP A 95 18.13 -11.01 -1.89
C ASP A 95 17.00 -11.79 -2.58
N PRO A 96 16.54 -11.37 -3.77
CA PRO A 96 15.58 -12.14 -4.52
C PRO A 96 16.30 -13.32 -5.16
N LEU A 97 16.45 -14.42 -4.42
CA LEU A 97 16.71 -15.73 -5.03
C LEU A 97 15.48 -16.14 -5.86
N ILE A 98 15.39 -15.60 -7.08
CA ILE A 98 14.57 -16.15 -8.15
C ILE A 98 15.49 -17.08 -8.95
N GLU A 99 15.47 -18.36 -8.61
CA GLU A 99 16.08 -19.38 -9.46
C GLU A 99 15.15 -19.71 -10.65
N SER A 100 15.76 -19.92 -11.81
CA SER A 100 15.12 -20.16 -13.11
C SER A 100 14.45 -21.52 -13.25
#